data_AF-A0A847QRP1-F1
#
_entry.id   AF-A0A847QRP1-F1
#
_cell.length_a   1.000
_cell.length_b   1.000
_cell.length_c   1.000
_cell.angle_alpha   90.00
_cell.angle_beta   90.00
_cell.angle_gamma   90.00
#
_symmetry.space_group_name_H-M   'P 1'
#
loop_
_entity.id
_entity.type
_entity.pdbx_description
1 polymer ?
#
loop_
_entity_poly.entity_id
_entity_poly.type
_entity_poly.pdbx_seq_one_letter_code
_entity_poly.pdbx_strand_id
1 'polypeptide(L)'
;MKIDRTSITPVGSVQAAAAASRVAQVKSKNNQGSSQDQIAVSNSAQVFQNLVQKAKELPDIREDKVKAIAEKIEQGNFSLDAGSIAVSLLKPHDMGGE
;
A
#
# COMPACT_ATOMS: atom_id res chain seq x y z
N MET A 1 -76.63 29.63 5.44
CA MET A 1 -75.47 28.72 5.31
C MET A 1 -74.58 29.23 4.18
N LYS A 2 -73.32 29.55 4.47
CA LYS A 2 -72.30 29.93 3.47
C LYS A 2 -71.40 28.72 3.28
N ILE A 3 -71.25 28.21 2.06
CA ILE A 3 -70.39 27.06 1.75
C ILE A 3 -69.10 27.62 1.16
N ASP A 4 -68.01 27.54 1.91
CA ASP A 4 -66.69 27.98 1.46
C ASP A 4 -66.14 26.99 0.42
N ARG A 5 -65.84 27.47 -0.80
CA ARG A 5 -65.46 26.66 -1.97
C ARG A 5 -63.95 26.42 -2.09
N THR A 6 -63.20 26.45 -0.99
CA THR A 6 -61.73 26.56 -1.02
C THR A 6 -60.97 25.23 -1.04
N SER A 7 -61.60 24.12 -1.42
CA SER A 7 -60.94 22.80 -1.40
C SER A 7 -61.22 21.96 -2.64
N ILE A 8 -61.01 22.52 -3.82
CA ILE A 8 -60.94 21.74 -5.07
C ILE A 8 -59.52 21.85 -5.62
N THR A 9 -58.65 20.95 -5.19
CA THR A 9 -57.31 20.81 -5.77
C THR A 9 -57.43 20.19 -7.16
N PRO A 10 -56.82 20.78 -8.21
CA PRO A 10 -56.91 20.24 -9.57
C PRO A 10 -56.11 18.93 -9.68
N VAL A 11 -56.75 17.92 -10.27
CA VAL A 11 -56.22 16.54 -10.49
C VAL A 11 -54.99 16.46 -11.41
N GLY A 12 -54.48 17.59 -11.92
CA GLY A 12 -53.31 17.65 -12.81
C GLY A 12 -51.95 17.52 -12.10
N SER A 13 -51.88 17.67 -10.78
CA SER A 13 -50.61 17.67 -10.02
C SER A 13 -50.15 16.28 -9.57
N VAL A 14 -51.02 15.26 -9.64
CA VAL A 14 -50.71 13.90 -9.17
C VAL A 14 -49.75 13.17 -10.15
N GLN A 15 -49.76 13.52 -11.44
CA GLN A 15 -48.81 12.96 -12.41
C GLN A 15 -47.36 13.43 -12.16
N ALA A 16 -47.17 14.67 -11.69
CA ALA A 16 -45.85 15.26 -11.48
C ALA A 16 -45.13 14.70 -10.25
N ALA A 17 -45.87 14.42 -9.17
CA ALA A 17 -45.30 13.85 -7.94
C ALA A 17 -44.82 12.40 -8.13
N ALA A 18 -45.52 11.61 -8.94
CA ALA A 18 -45.12 10.23 -9.26
C ALA A 18 -43.92 10.17 -10.23
N ALA A 19 -43.79 11.13 -11.14
CA ALA A 19 -42.66 11.22 -12.07
C ALA A 19 -41.37 11.69 -11.36
N ALA A 20 -41.45 12.67 -10.46
CA ALA A 20 -40.31 13.15 -9.68
C ALA A 20 -39.70 12.04 -8.80
N SER A 21 -40.54 11.19 -8.23
CA SER A 21 -40.11 10.06 -7.39
C SER A 21 -39.40 8.97 -8.20
N ARG A 22 -39.87 8.69 -9.44
CA ARG A 22 -39.22 7.72 -10.34
C ARG A 22 -37.87 8.22 -10.86
N VAL A 23 -37.75 9.51 -11.17
CA VAL A 23 -36.48 10.12 -11.62
C VAL A 23 -35.44 10.17 -10.48
N ALA A 24 -35.87 10.36 -9.23
CA ALA A 24 -34.99 10.28 -8.06
C ALA A 24 -34.46 8.85 -7.82
N GLN A 25 -35.28 7.82 -8.01
CA GLN A 25 -34.84 6.42 -7.85
C GLN A 25 -33.85 5.96 -8.93
N VAL A 26 -33.87 6.55 -10.13
CA VAL A 26 -32.90 6.24 -11.19
C VAL A 26 -31.53 6.88 -10.90
N LYS A 27 -31.47 8.05 -10.24
CA LYS A 27 -30.19 8.69 -9.85
C LYS A 27 -29.44 7.93 -8.75
N SER A 28 -30.13 7.25 -7.85
CA SER A 28 -29.47 6.49 -6.77
C SER A 28 -28.90 5.14 -7.21
N LYS A 29 -29.22 4.66 -8.42
CA LYS A 29 -28.74 3.36 -8.93
C LYS A 29 -27.51 3.45 -9.82
N ASN A 30 -27.05 4.66 -10.14
CA ASN A 30 -25.88 4.90 -11.00
C ASN A 30 -24.53 5.01 -10.25
N ASN A 31 -24.53 4.73 -8.93
CA ASN A 31 -23.32 4.73 -8.11
C ASN A 31 -22.86 3.32 -7.69
N GLN A 32 -23.38 2.26 -8.32
CA GLN A 32 -22.61 1.02 -8.38
C GLN A 32 -21.50 1.27 -9.40
N GLY A 33 -20.37 1.75 -8.86
CA GLY A 33 -19.18 2.07 -9.60
C GLY A 33 -18.90 1.00 -10.64
N SER A 34 -18.56 1.47 -11.84
CA SER A 34 -17.83 0.71 -12.84
C SER A 34 -16.94 -0.31 -12.12
N SER A 35 -17.05 -1.59 -12.47
CA SER A 35 -16.06 -2.59 -12.12
C SER A 35 -14.72 -2.09 -12.64
N GLN A 36 -14.05 -1.30 -11.81
CA GLN A 36 -12.72 -0.78 -12.07
C GLN A 36 -11.82 -2.00 -12.01
N ASP A 37 -10.99 -2.18 -13.05
CA ASP A 37 -9.99 -3.23 -13.05
C ASP A 37 -9.20 -3.18 -11.74
N GLN A 38 -9.31 -4.25 -10.97
CA GLN A 38 -8.61 -4.38 -9.70
C GLN A 38 -7.27 -5.06 -9.97
N ILE A 39 -6.19 -4.34 -9.69
CA ILE A 39 -4.84 -4.92 -9.69
C ILE A 39 -4.64 -5.60 -8.34
N ALA A 40 -4.78 -6.93 -8.30
CA ALA A 40 -4.47 -7.71 -7.12
C ALA A 40 -2.97 -8.06 -7.08
N VAL A 41 -2.24 -7.46 -6.15
CA VAL A 41 -0.84 -7.81 -5.88
C VAL A 41 -0.81 -9.13 -5.11
N SER A 42 -0.06 -10.13 -5.60
CA SER A 42 0.08 -11.41 -4.91
C SER A 42 0.60 -11.23 -3.49
N ASN A 43 0.16 -12.09 -2.56
CA ASN A 43 0.61 -12.03 -1.17
C ASN A 43 2.16 -12.06 -1.06
N SER A 44 2.81 -12.86 -1.90
CA SER A 44 4.27 -12.95 -1.97
C SER A 44 4.93 -11.63 -2.39
N ALA A 45 4.35 -10.90 -3.35
CA ALA A 45 4.89 -9.61 -3.79
C ALA A 45 4.74 -8.52 -2.73
N GLN A 46 3.65 -8.54 -1.95
CA GLN A 46 3.47 -7.64 -0.80
C GLN A 46 4.54 -7.89 0.27
N VAL A 47 4.80 -9.16 0.59
CA VAL A 47 5.85 -9.54 1.54
C VAL A 47 7.23 -9.10 1.03
N PHE A 48 7.54 -9.36 -0.24
CA PHE A 48 8.81 -8.96 -0.84
C PHE A 48 9.02 -7.45 -0.79
N GLN A 49 8.01 -6.66 -1.15
CA GLN A 49 8.08 -5.20 -1.09
C GLN A 49 8.36 -4.69 0.33
N ASN A 50 7.70 -5.28 1.33
CA ASN A 50 7.95 -4.94 2.73
C ASN A 50 9.38 -5.28 3.15
N LEU A 51 9.90 -6.45 2.73
CA LEU A 51 11.29 -6.84 3.02
C LEU A 51 12.30 -5.91 2.36
N VAL A 52 12.09 -5.52 1.10
CA VAL A 52 12.95 -4.56 0.39
C VAL A 52 12.92 -3.20 1.07
N GLN A 53 11.75 -2.73 1.51
CA GLN A 53 11.62 -1.46 2.22
C GLN A 53 12.38 -1.51 3.56
N LYS A 54 12.22 -2.60 4.32
CA LYS A 54 12.97 -2.81 5.57
C LYS A 54 14.47 -2.98 5.34
N ALA A 55 14.88 -3.59 4.24
CA ALA A 55 16.28 -3.71 3.88
C ALA A 55 16.92 -2.35 3.59
N LYS A 56 16.20 -1.44 2.93
CA LYS A 56 16.64 -0.06 2.66
C LYS A 56 16.70 0.82 3.91
N GLU A 57 15.90 0.51 4.94
CA GLU A 57 15.91 1.21 6.22
C GLU A 57 17.12 0.81 7.10
N LEU A 58 17.79 -0.31 6.79
CA LEU A 58 18.99 -0.70 7.51
C LEU A 58 20.14 0.26 7.17
N PRO A 59 20.98 0.61 8.15
CA PRO A 59 22.15 1.43 7.89
C PRO A 59 23.13 0.67 6.98
N ASP A 60 23.67 1.35 5.97
CA ASP A 60 24.70 0.82 5.06
C ASP A 60 25.90 0.26 5.83
N ILE A 61 26.23 0.92 6.95
CA ILE A 61 27.34 0.53 7.82
C ILE A 61 26.77 0.00 9.13
N ARG A 62 27.08 -1.26 9.45
CA ARG A 62 26.78 -1.86 10.76
C ARG A 62 27.84 -1.44 11.77
N GLU A 63 27.71 -0.23 12.28
CA GLU A 63 28.67 0.39 13.21
C GLU A 63 29.03 -0.52 14.39
N ASP A 64 28.07 -1.24 14.96
CA ASP A 64 28.29 -2.12 16.11
C ASP A 64 29.37 -3.19 15.84
N LYS A 65 29.36 -3.75 14.63
CA LYS A 65 30.35 -4.77 14.24
C LYS A 65 31.70 -4.15 13.91
N VAL A 66 31.70 -2.94 13.35
CA VAL A 66 32.95 -2.19 13.10
C VAL A 66 33.63 -1.88 14.41
N LYS A 67 32.88 -1.34 15.40
CA LYS A 67 33.38 -1.04 16.75
C LYS A 67 33.91 -2.28 17.45
N ALA A 68 33.14 -3.39 17.45
CA ALA A 68 33.58 -4.64 18.07
C ALA A 68 34.85 -5.24 17.43
N ILE A 69 35.08 -5.04 16.13
CA ILE A 69 36.31 -5.48 15.47
C ILE A 69 37.45 -4.51 15.79
N ALA A 70 37.20 -3.20 15.75
CA ALA A 70 38.19 -2.17 16.10
C ALA A 70 38.72 -2.36 17.52
N GLU A 71 37.84 -2.60 18.50
CA GLU A 71 38.23 -2.91 19.88
C GLU A 71 39.12 -4.15 19.98
N LYS A 72 38.81 -5.22 19.22
CA LYS A 72 39.64 -6.44 19.20
C LYS A 72 41.02 -6.18 18.60
N ILE A 73 41.11 -5.29 17.61
CA ILE A 73 42.38 -4.87 17.02
C ILE A 73 43.18 -4.04 18.03
N GLU A 74 42.56 -3.07 18.70
CA GLU A 74 43.20 -2.24 19.74
C GLU A 74 43.72 -3.07 20.92
N GLN A 75 42.96 -4.09 21.34
CA GLN A 75 43.34 -5.03 22.39
C GLN A 75 44.42 -6.03 21.95
N GLY A 76 44.83 -6.02 20.68
CA GLY A 76 45.83 -6.93 20.13
C GLY A 76 45.37 -8.40 20.02
N ASN A 77 44.07 -8.69 20.20
CA ASN A 77 43.50 -10.04 20.17
C ASN A 77 42.80 -10.36 18.84
N PHE A 78 43.11 -9.60 17.79
CA PHE A 78 42.59 -9.86 16.45
C PHE A 78 43.44 -10.95 15.78
N SER A 79 43.04 -12.20 15.96
CA SER A 79 43.66 -13.34 15.27
C SER A 79 42.95 -13.61 13.95
N LEU A 80 43.68 -13.51 12.84
CA LEU A 80 43.16 -13.78 11.50
C LEU A 80 43.63 -15.16 11.02
N ASP A 81 42.70 -15.99 10.58
CA ASP A 81 43.02 -17.32 10.03
C ASP A 81 43.47 -17.21 8.57
N ALA A 82 44.65 -17.76 8.26
CA ALA A 82 45.23 -17.71 6.91
C ALA A 82 44.37 -18.45 5.87
N GLY A 83 43.65 -19.51 6.28
CA GLY A 83 42.70 -20.20 5.41
C GLY A 83 41.53 -19.29 5.01
N SER A 84 40.97 -18.56 5.97
CA SER A 84 39.89 -17.59 5.74
C SER A 84 40.28 -16.47 4.76
N ILE A 85 41.55 -16.05 4.78
CA ILE A 85 42.10 -15.07 3.85
C ILE A 85 42.13 -15.65 2.44
N ALA A 86 42.73 -16.83 2.25
CA ALA A 86 42.80 -17.48 0.94
C ALA A 86 41.41 -17.75 0.34
N VAL A 87 40.45 -18.17 1.16
CA VAL A 87 39.05 -18.35 0.74
C VAL A 87 38.43 -17.02 0.31
N SER A 88 38.70 -15.92 1.01
CA SER A 88 38.21 -14.59 0.63
C SER A 88 38.84 -14.10 -0.68
N LEU A 89 40.11 -14.41 -0.93
CA LEU A 89 40.80 -14.07 -2.19
C LEU A 89 40.31 -14.91 -3.38
N LEU A 90 40.01 -16.18 -3.15
CA LEU A 90 39.57 -17.13 -4.19
C LEU A 90 38.06 -17.04 -4.48
N LYS A 91 37.28 -16.43 -3.59
CA LYS A 91 35.87 -16.18 -3.85
C LYS A 91 35.77 -15.20 -5.03
N PRO A 92 35.11 -15.58 -6.14
CA PRO A 92 34.79 -14.61 -7.17
C PRO A 92 33.94 -13.52 -6.51
N HIS A 93 34.44 -12.29 -6.54
CA HIS A 93 33.64 -11.13 -6.22
C HIS A 93 32.61 -10.99 -7.35
N ASP A 94 31.45 -11.60 -7.19
CA ASP A 94 30.27 -11.24 -7.98
C ASP A 94 29.94 -9.78 -7.65
N MET A 95 30.54 -8.86 -8.40
CA MET A 95 30.06 -7.50 -8.56
C MET A 95 28.81 -7.57 -9.44
N GLY A 96 27.78 -8.26 -8.96
CA GLY A 96 26.46 -8.34 -9.56
C GLY A 96 25.67 -7.08 -9.24
N GLY A 97 26.00 -6.00 -9.95
CA GLY A 97 25.08 -4.88 -10.13
C GLY A 97 24.28 -5.12 -11.41
N GLU A 98 23.03 -5.54 -11.25
CA GLU A 98 21.92 -5.16 -12.15
C GLU A 98 21.18 -3.99 -11.50
#